data_AF-A0A820BN84-F1
#
_entry.id   AF-A0A820BN84-F1
#
_cell.length_a   1.000
_cell.length_b   1.000
_cell.length_c   1.000
_cell.angle_alpha   90.00
_cell.angle_beta   90.00
_cell.angle_gamma   90.00
#
_symmetry.space_group_name_H-M   'P 1'
#
loop_
_entity.id
_entity.type
_entity.pdbx_description
1 polymer ?
#
loop_
_entity_poly.entity_id
_entity_poly.type
_entity_poly.pdbx_seq_one_letter_code
_entity_poly.pdbx_strand_id
1 'polypeptide(L)'
;MENNAVDIISDLSGTGVNSPTYITPGITGSGYALKLIRNSHQYITISTFKSFASTSFTVEMWIYPTTLSNGNYYGLFTQYYTSSTDHSLIMLIRGVQLSIDFYNDGVTGTTSLTTYTWYHAAFVYDYPSKTQTVYLNGYQDASYVSNQPYLGTSGSINIGMYQDGGSYNYFDGYIDQVSLTMAAKSASDILNDATLASWHSFDCGITYDSGPNKLQGKAVDVTPASGKVKQGLQFSLSSSYYQVCRRLS
;
A
#
# COMPACT_ATOMS: atom_id res chain seq x y z
N MET A 1 -10.10 1.34 -0.88
CA MET A 1 -10.70 0.24 -1.69
C MET A 1 -12.18 0.54 -2.00
N GLU A 2 -12.80 -0.13 -2.99
CA GLU A 2 -14.22 0.05 -3.37
C GLU A 2 -15.14 -1.09 -2.88
N ASN A 3 -15.01 -1.49 -1.60
CA ASN A 3 -15.80 -2.59 -0.99
C ASN A 3 -15.72 -3.94 -1.75
N ASN A 4 -14.63 -4.15 -2.49
CA ASN A 4 -14.32 -5.39 -3.17
C ASN A 4 -12.78 -5.50 -3.28
N ALA A 5 -12.31 -6.65 -3.74
CA ALA A 5 -10.90 -6.90 -4.05
C ALA A 5 -10.63 -6.81 -5.55
N VAL A 6 -11.49 -6.10 -6.30
CA VAL A 6 -11.34 -5.95 -7.75
C VAL A 6 -10.28 -4.89 -8.02
N ASP A 7 -9.29 -5.27 -8.82
CA ASP A 7 -8.34 -4.32 -9.40
C ASP A 7 -8.93 -3.79 -10.71
N ILE A 8 -9.06 -2.47 -10.79
CA ILE A 8 -9.68 -1.77 -11.93
C ILE A 8 -8.63 -1.45 -13.01
N ILE A 9 -7.34 -1.67 -12.75
CA ILE A 9 -6.24 -1.19 -13.61
C ILE A 9 -5.42 -2.33 -14.23
N SER A 10 -5.05 -3.38 -13.47
CA SER A 10 -4.03 -4.34 -13.92
C SER A 10 -4.48 -5.82 -13.97
N ASP A 11 -5.79 -6.09 -13.96
CA ASP A 11 -6.40 -7.43 -13.95
C ASP A 11 -5.93 -8.34 -12.78
N LEU A 12 -5.28 -7.77 -11.76
CA LEU A 12 -4.85 -8.47 -10.54
C LEU A 12 -5.96 -8.46 -9.47
N SER A 13 -7.19 -8.77 -9.89
CA SER A 13 -8.32 -8.86 -8.96
C SER A 13 -8.14 -10.03 -7.99
N GLY A 14 -8.31 -9.75 -6.71
CA GLY A 14 -8.25 -10.73 -5.64
C GLY A 14 -9.61 -11.29 -5.27
N THR A 15 -9.59 -12.36 -4.49
CA THR A 15 -10.76 -12.96 -3.86
C THR A 15 -10.54 -13.05 -2.35
N GLY A 16 -11.59 -12.77 -1.57
CA GLY A 16 -11.53 -12.89 -0.13
C GLY A 16 -11.61 -14.33 0.33
N VAL A 17 -10.68 -14.74 1.19
CA VAL A 17 -10.67 -16.07 1.81
C VAL A 17 -11.15 -15.96 3.25
N ASN A 18 -12.07 -16.86 3.65
CA ASN A 18 -12.75 -16.85 4.94
C ASN A 18 -13.56 -15.56 5.22
N SER A 19 -14.15 -15.01 4.15
CA SER A 19 -15.11 -13.90 4.20
C SER A 19 -14.60 -12.65 4.94
N PRO A 20 -13.48 -12.04 4.49
CA PRO A 20 -13.07 -10.74 5.00
C PRO A 20 -14.16 -9.70 4.74
N THR A 21 -14.17 -8.65 5.56
CA THR A 21 -15.20 -7.61 5.51
C THR A 21 -14.56 -6.25 5.25
N TYR A 22 -15.37 -5.20 5.09
CA TYR A 22 -14.88 -3.84 4.88
C TYR A 22 -15.49 -2.91 5.92
N ILE A 23 -14.71 -1.91 6.33
CA ILE A 23 -15.16 -0.83 7.22
C ILE A 23 -15.15 0.52 6.49
N THR A 24 -15.88 1.49 7.04
CA THR A 24 -15.94 2.86 6.53
C THR A 24 -16.01 3.84 7.71
N PRO A 25 -15.36 5.03 7.65
CA PRO A 25 -14.50 5.48 6.56
C PRO A 25 -13.15 4.74 6.51
N GLY A 26 -12.54 4.69 5.32
CA GLY A 26 -11.15 4.32 5.15
C GLY A 26 -10.20 5.45 5.60
N ILE A 27 -8.91 5.33 5.29
CA ILE A 27 -7.88 6.28 5.77
C ILE A 27 -8.10 7.73 5.32
N THR A 28 -8.79 7.94 4.20
CA THR A 28 -9.04 9.28 3.64
C THR A 28 -10.23 10.00 4.30
N GLY A 29 -10.89 9.39 5.30
CA GLY A 29 -12.17 9.90 5.83
C GLY A 29 -13.36 9.60 4.90
N SER A 30 -13.15 8.77 3.87
CA SER A 30 -14.15 8.31 2.92
C SER A 30 -13.80 6.91 2.40
N GLY A 31 -14.67 6.30 1.60
CA GLY A 31 -14.42 4.97 1.02
C GLY A 31 -14.38 3.85 2.05
N TYR A 32 -13.71 2.75 1.69
CA TYR A 32 -13.63 1.52 2.49
C TYR A 32 -12.20 1.06 2.72
N ALA A 33 -11.93 0.54 3.92
CA ALA A 33 -10.74 -0.23 4.25
C ALA A 33 -11.11 -1.71 4.46
N LEU A 34 -10.22 -2.61 4.04
CA LEU A 34 -10.35 -4.06 4.23
C LEU A 34 -10.13 -4.39 5.70
N LYS A 35 -11.07 -5.10 6.33
CA LYS A 35 -10.97 -5.64 7.68
C LYS A 35 -10.64 -7.13 7.65
N LEU A 36 -9.56 -7.48 8.32
CA LEU A 36 -9.08 -8.85 8.49
C LEU A 36 -9.05 -9.20 9.98
N ILE A 37 -9.53 -10.40 10.29
CA ILE A 37 -9.52 -10.98 11.64
C ILE A 37 -8.56 -12.17 11.66
N ARG A 38 -7.49 -12.06 12.44
CA ARG A 38 -6.42 -13.08 12.50
C ARG A 38 -6.94 -14.47 12.89
N ASN A 39 -7.78 -14.54 13.92
CA ASN A 39 -8.33 -15.81 14.43
C ASN A 39 -9.35 -16.46 13.48
N SER A 40 -9.81 -15.73 12.47
CA SER A 40 -10.68 -16.25 11.42
C SER A 40 -9.90 -16.59 10.14
N HIS A 41 -8.56 -16.49 10.17
CA HIS A 41 -7.68 -16.82 9.05
C HIS A 41 -8.05 -16.06 7.77
N GLN A 42 -8.37 -14.77 7.89
CA GLN A 42 -8.88 -13.95 6.79
C GLN A 42 -7.75 -13.28 6.00
N TYR A 43 -7.88 -13.28 4.67
CA TYR A 43 -6.95 -12.61 3.76
C TYR A 43 -7.58 -12.43 2.37
N ILE A 44 -6.90 -11.69 1.50
CA ILE A 44 -7.19 -11.65 0.06
C ILE A 44 -6.15 -12.47 -0.68
N THR A 45 -6.57 -13.28 -1.66
CA THR A 45 -5.67 -14.02 -2.55
C THR A 45 -5.87 -13.57 -4.00
N ILE A 46 -4.78 -13.34 -4.71
CA ILE A 46 -4.74 -13.07 -6.14
C ILE A 46 -4.06 -14.29 -6.77
N SER A 47 -4.85 -15.12 -7.44
CA SER A 47 -4.39 -16.38 -8.03
C SER A 47 -3.55 -16.18 -9.28
N THR A 48 -3.73 -15.05 -9.97
CA THR A 48 -2.94 -14.69 -11.16
C THR A 48 -1.49 -14.49 -10.75
N PHE A 49 -0.61 -15.33 -11.28
CA PHE A 49 0.81 -15.21 -11.02
C PHE A 49 1.36 -13.92 -11.65
N LYS A 50 2.12 -13.18 -10.86
CA LYS A 50 2.89 -12.02 -11.29
C LYS A 50 4.35 -12.27 -10.97
N SER A 51 5.22 -12.25 -11.99
CA SER A 51 6.66 -12.37 -11.75
C SER A 51 7.21 -11.07 -11.16
N PHE A 52 7.92 -11.19 -10.04
CA PHE A 52 8.77 -10.13 -9.48
C PHE A 52 10.27 -10.40 -9.74
N ALA A 53 10.61 -11.57 -10.30
CA ALA A 53 11.98 -11.92 -10.61
C ALA A 53 12.57 -10.92 -11.62
N SER A 54 13.84 -10.60 -11.43
CA SER A 54 14.61 -9.71 -12.32
C SER A 54 14.02 -8.31 -12.52
N THR A 55 13.21 -7.83 -11.57
CA THR A 55 12.47 -6.56 -11.70
C THR A 55 12.51 -5.77 -10.39
N SER A 56 12.72 -4.46 -10.46
CA SER A 56 12.51 -3.58 -9.32
C SER A 56 11.01 -3.42 -9.06
N PHE A 57 10.60 -3.34 -7.79
CA PHE A 57 9.19 -3.18 -7.45
C PHE A 57 9.00 -2.39 -6.17
N THR A 58 7.79 -1.89 -5.99
CA THR A 58 7.33 -1.24 -4.76
C THR A 58 5.97 -1.77 -4.41
N VAL A 59 5.80 -2.23 -3.17
CA VAL A 59 4.50 -2.53 -2.57
C VAL A 59 4.29 -1.58 -1.42
N GLU A 60 3.12 -0.95 -1.37
CA GLU A 60 2.75 -0.03 -0.31
C GLU A 60 1.29 -0.19 0.08
N MET A 61 0.98 0.17 1.32
CA MET A 61 -0.36 0.10 1.88
C MET A 61 -0.46 0.93 3.15
N TRP A 62 -1.68 1.39 3.45
CA TRP A 62 -2.02 1.86 4.78
C TRP A 62 -2.45 0.68 5.65
N ILE A 63 -1.91 0.59 6.87
CA ILE A 63 -2.23 -0.46 7.83
C ILE A 63 -2.69 0.14 9.16
N TYR A 64 -3.65 -0.52 9.79
CA TYR A 64 -4.13 -0.22 11.14
C TYR A 64 -4.14 -1.52 11.95
N PRO A 65 -3.01 -1.90 12.57
CA PRO A 65 -2.94 -3.12 13.36
C PRO A 65 -3.80 -2.97 14.63
N THR A 66 -4.59 -3.98 14.94
CA THR A 66 -5.42 -4.03 16.17
C THR A 66 -4.83 -4.96 17.23
N THR A 67 -3.96 -5.88 16.83
CA THR A 67 -3.12 -6.67 17.72
C THR A 67 -1.67 -6.65 17.24
N LEU A 68 -0.74 -6.51 18.18
CA LEU A 68 0.70 -6.61 17.98
C LEU A 68 1.33 -7.18 19.24
N SER A 69 2.37 -8.00 19.07
CA SER A 69 3.12 -8.54 20.19
C SER A 69 4.47 -9.05 19.72
N ASN A 70 5.50 -8.84 20.53
CA ASN A 70 6.80 -9.45 20.29
C ASN A 70 6.69 -10.98 20.19
N GLY A 71 7.47 -11.58 19.29
CA GLY A 71 7.46 -13.02 19.03
C GLY A 71 6.38 -13.52 18.07
N ASN A 72 5.46 -12.66 17.63
CA ASN A 72 4.47 -13.00 16.60
C ASN A 72 4.81 -12.39 15.24
N TYR A 73 4.26 -12.98 14.19
CA TYR A 73 4.31 -12.47 12.82
C TYR A 73 2.92 -12.09 12.36
N TYR A 74 2.82 -11.02 11.55
CA TYR A 74 1.56 -10.56 10.96
C TYR A 74 1.81 -10.28 9.47
N GLY A 75 1.37 -11.17 8.59
CA GLY A 75 1.66 -11.05 7.16
C GLY A 75 0.88 -9.93 6.49
N LEU A 76 1.54 -9.09 5.69
CA LEU A 76 0.92 -7.97 4.99
C LEU A 76 0.76 -8.25 3.49
N PHE A 77 1.85 -8.67 2.84
CA PHE A 77 1.87 -9.04 1.44
C PHE A 77 2.84 -10.20 1.26
N THR A 78 2.42 -11.28 0.60
CA THR A 78 3.31 -12.40 0.30
C THR A 78 3.10 -12.97 -1.08
N GLN A 79 4.19 -13.42 -1.70
CA GLN A 79 4.18 -14.39 -2.79
C GLN A 79 5.02 -15.58 -2.36
N TYR A 80 4.35 -16.65 -1.94
CA TYR A 80 5.02 -17.85 -1.44
C TYR A 80 5.26 -18.84 -2.58
N TYR A 81 6.52 -19.24 -2.76
CA TYR A 81 6.90 -20.31 -3.68
C TYR A 81 7.39 -21.55 -2.93
N THR A 82 8.49 -21.40 -2.17
CA THR A 82 9.10 -22.46 -1.38
C THR A 82 9.70 -21.90 -0.09
N SER A 83 10.02 -22.78 0.85
CA SER A 83 10.74 -22.47 2.10
C SER A 83 12.27 -22.45 1.91
N SER A 84 12.73 -21.98 0.75
CA SER A 84 14.14 -21.85 0.40
C SER A 84 14.55 -20.37 0.37
N THR A 85 15.77 -20.07 0.79
CA THR A 85 16.31 -18.71 0.74
C THR A 85 16.16 -18.12 -0.66
N ASP A 86 15.73 -16.87 -0.73
CA ASP A 86 15.49 -16.05 -1.93
C ASP A 86 14.23 -16.38 -2.75
N HIS A 87 13.44 -17.39 -2.37
CA HIS A 87 12.37 -17.90 -3.23
C HIS A 87 10.95 -17.41 -2.90
N SER A 88 10.72 -16.83 -1.71
CA SER A 88 9.40 -16.32 -1.33
C SER A 88 9.49 -14.85 -0.92
N LEU A 89 8.65 -14.01 -1.52
CA LEU A 89 8.56 -12.58 -1.20
C LEU A 89 7.65 -12.41 0.00
N ILE A 90 8.17 -11.82 1.07
CA ILE A 90 7.49 -11.70 2.34
C ILE A 90 7.57 -10.28 2.84
N MET A 91 6.42 -9.66 3.07
CA MET A 91 6.30 -8.37 3.76
C MET A 91 5.37 -8.57 4.94
N LEU A 92 5.85 -8.25 6.14
CA LEU A 92 5.14 -8.54 7.38
C LEU A 92 5.50 -7.55 8.49
N ILE A 93 4.75 -7.62 9.59
CA ILE A 93 5.17 -7.07 10.87
C ILE A 93 5.82 -8.20 11.68
N ARG A 94 7.11 -8.07 11.97
CA ARG A 94 7.91 -8.98 12.79
C ARG A 94 7.91 -8.46 14.22
N GLY A 95 7.12 -9.09 15.08
CA GLY A 95 6.82 -8.59 16.41
C GLY A 95 6.02 -7.28 16.36
N VAL A 96 6.75 -6.17 16.35
CA VAL A 96 6.20 -4.81 16.28
C VAL A 96 6.87 -3.94 15.21
N GLN A 97 7.76 -4.49 14.37
CA GLN A 97 8.50 -3.74 13.34
C GLN A 97 8.15 -4.25 11.93
N LEU A 98 8.17 -3.38 10.92
CA LEU A 98 7.97 -3.78 9.53
C LEU A 98 9.18 -4.58 9.02
N SER A 99 8.96 -5.55 8.14
CA SER A 99 10.02 -6.36 7.53
C SER A 99 9.69 -6.65 6.07
N ILE A 100 10.72 -6.63 5.22
CA ILE A 100 10.72 -7.26 3.89
C ILE A 100 11.78 -8.36 3.90
N ASP A 101 11.44 -9.51 3.35
CA ASP A 101 12.31 -10.67 3.26
C ASP A 101 12.08 -11.41 1.94
N PHE A 102 13.15 -11.87 1.29
CA PHE A 102 13.11 -12.91 0.28
C PHE A 102 13.33 -14.27 0.93
N TYR A 103 12.59 -14.59 2.00
CA TYR A 103 12.79 -15.80 2.82
C TYR A 103 14.23 -15.94 3.34
N ASN A 104 14.48 -15.65 4.62
CA ASN A 104 15.83 -15.65 5.23
C ASN A 104 16.86 -14.67 4.62
N ASP A 105 16.49 -13.84 3.66
CA ASP A 105 17.33 -12.78 3.09
C ASP A 105 16.56 -11.46 3.05
N GLY A 106 16.73 -10.62 4.08
CA GLY A 106 15.88 -9.45 4.25
C GLY A 106 16.27 -8.53 5.38
N VAL A 107 15.40 -7.55 5.63
CA VAL A 107 15.62 -6.50 6.61
C VAL A 107 14.34 -6.17 7.36
N THR A 108 14.50 -6.06 8.68
CA THR A 108 13.48 -5.54 9.58
C THR A 108 13.82 -4.10 9.96
N GLY A 109 12.80 -3.25 9.95
CA GLY A 109 12.84 -1.87 10.40
C GLY A 109 13.21 -1.74 11.88
N THR A 110 13.45 -0.51 12.32
CA THR A 110 13.83 -0.22 13.72
C THR A 110 12.67 0.34 14.52
N THR A 111 11.70 0.95 13.85
CA THR A 111 10.60 1.65 14.49
C THR A 111 9.52 0.67 14.98
N SER A 112 9.20 0.73 16.27
CA SER A 112 8.12 -0.06 16.85
C SER A 112 6.76 0.56 16.56
N LEU A 113 5.88 -0.22 15.92
CA LEU A 113 4.49 0.10 15.71
C LEU A 113 3.69 -0.11 17.00
N THR A 114 2.61 0.64 17.12
CA THR A 114 1.60 0.46 18.17
C THR A 114 0.26 0.10 17.54
N THR A 115 -0.58 -0.60 18.30
CA THR A 115 -1.94 -0.91 17.85
C THR A 115 -2.80 0.34 17.77
N TYR A 116 -3.88 0.28 17.01
CA TYR A 116 -4.89 1.32 16.90
C TYR A 116 -4.40 2.64 16.28
N THR A 117 -3.36 2.56 15.46
CA THR A 117 -2.76 3.70 14.75
C THR A 117 -2.61 3.38 13.27
N TRP A 118 -2.94 4.33 12.39
CA TRP A 118 -2.69 4.20 10.96
C TRP A 118 -1.23 4.46 10.63
N TYR A 119 -0.65 3.59 9.81
CA TYR A 119 0.69 3.73 9.27
C TYR A 119 0.68 3.53 7.76
N HIS A 120 1.44 4.35 7.03
CA HIS A 120 1.80 4.03 5.65
C HIS A 120 3.03 3.14 5.69
N ALA A 121 2.90 1.91 5.23
CA ALA A 121 3.99 0.95 5.11
C ALA A 121 4.33 0.80 3.62
N ALA A 122 5.60 1.00 3.28
CA ALA A 122 6.08 0.78 1.92
C ALA A 122 7.38 -0.03 1.91
N PHE A 123 7.49 -0.91 0.92
CA PHE A 123 8.58 -1.82 0.72
C PHE A 123 9.07 -1.68 -0.71
N VAL A 124 10.30 -1.21 -0.85
CA VAL A 124 10.93 -0.96 -2.16
C VAL A 124 12.04 -1.98 -2.36
N TYR A 125 12.06 -2.62 -3.52
CA TYR A 125 13.18 -3.42 -3.98
C TYR A 125 13.75 -2.84 -5.27
N ASP A 126 15.04 -2.50 -5.24
CA ASP A 126 15.79 -2.08 -6.41
C ASP A 126 16.67 -3.22 -6.92
N TYR A 127 16.26 -3.85 -8.03
CA TYR A 127 16.89 -5.05 -8.57
C TYR A 127 18.37 -4.85 -8.99
N PRO A 128 18.75 -3.79 -9.73
CA PRO A 128 20.16 -3.57 -10.11
C PRO A 128 21.13 -3.52 -8.93
N SER A 129 20.71 -2.91 -7.82
CA SER A 129 21.53 -2.81 -6.60
C SER A 129 21.26 -3.92 -5.58
N LYS A 130 20.23 -4.75 -5.81
CA LYS A 130 19.69 -5.73 -4.87
C LYS A 130 19.28 -5.12 -3.52
N THR A 131 18.88 -3.85 -3.53
CA THR A 131 18.58 -3.14 -2.29
C THR A 131 17.11 -3.31 -1.93
N GLN A 132 16.85 -3.89 -0.75
CA GLN A 132 15.55 -3.89 -0.08
C GLN A 132 15.50 -2.70 0.88
N THR A 133 14.39 -1.96 0.88
CA THR A 133 14.20 -0.80 1.75
C THR A 133 12.79 -0.79 2.33
N VAL A 134 12.71 -0.63 3.65
CA VAL A 134 11.47 -0.46 4.41
C VAL A 134 11.27 1.02 4.66
N TYR A 135 10.09 1.52 4.35
CA TYR A 135 9.63 2.86 4.67
C TYR A 135 8.41 2.80 5.59
N LEU A 136 8.38 3.72 6.55
CA LEU A 136 7.26 3.92 7.47
C LEU A 136 6.88 5.40 7.46
N ASN A 137 5.60 5.69 7.19
CA ASN A 137 5.06 7.04 7.13
C ASN A 137 5.85 7.97 6.19
N GLY A 138 6.30 7.45 5.05
CA GLY A 138 7.02 8.22 4.05
C GLY A 138 8.54 8.31 4.25
N TYR A 139 9.07 7.83 5.37
CA TYR A 139 10.49 7.90 5.70
C TYR A 139 11.14 6.52 5.71
N GLN A 140 12.39 6.42 5.25
CA GLN A 140 13.15 5.18 5.30
C GLN A 140 13.40 4.78 6.76
N ASP A 141 12.98 3.56 7.13
CA ASP A 141 13.19 2.98 8.45
C ASP A 141 14.38 1.99 8.46
N ALA A 142 14.57 1.23 7.39
CA ALA A 142 15.74 0.37 7.22
C ALA A 142 16.04 0.06 5.74
N SER A 143 17.27 -0.35 5.44
CA SER A 143 17.70 -0.78 4.12
C SER A 143 18.77 -1.86 4.22
N TYR A 144 18.81 -2.75 3.22
CA TYR A 144 19.71 -3.89 3.15
C TYR A 144 19.98 -4.30 1.71
N VAL A 145 21.22 -4.68 1.40
CA VAL A 145 21.58 -5.27 0.11
C VAL A 145 21.49 -6.78 0.24
N SER A 146 20.53 -7.38 -0.47
CA SER A 146 20.29 -8.81 -0.44
C SER A 146 21.43 -9.61 -1.08
N ASN A 147 21.64 -10.81 -0.57
CA ASN A 147 22.68 -11.71 -1.05
C ASN A 147 22.42 -12.11 -2.50
N GLN A 148 21.17 -12.46 -2.82
CA GLN A 148 20.68 -12.76 -4.15
C GLN A 148 19.46 -11.90 -4.50
N PRO A 149 19.12 -11.73 -5.78
CA PRO A 149 17.83 -11.17 -6.13
C PRO A 149 16.71 -12.14 -5.77
N TYR A 150 15.47 -11.67 -5.79
CA TYR A 150 14.30 -12.55 -5.67
C TYR A 150 14.29 -13.61 -6.80
N LEU A 151 14.24 -14.89 -6.41
CA LEU A 151 14.30 -16.07 -7.29
C LEU A 151 12.94 -16.79 -7.43
N GLY A 152 11.87 -16.26 -6.82
CA GLY A 152 10.55 -16.89 -6.91
C GLY A 152 9.97 -16.85 -8.32
N THR A 153 9.48 -18.00 -8.79
CA THR A 153 8.96 -18.18 -10.17
C THR A 153 7.50 -18.65 -10.21
N SER A 154 6.88 -18.86 -9.05
CA SER A 154 5.45 -19.19 -8.94
C SER A 154 4.90 -18.71 -7.59
N GLY A 155 3.61 -18.97 -7.35
CA GLY A 155 2.93 -18.60 -6.10
C GLY A 155 1.86 -17.55 -6.30
N SER A 156 0.78 -17.66 -5.53
CA SER A 156 -0.26 -16.64 -5.47
C SER A 156 0.21 -15.46 -4.62
N ILE A 157 -0.27 -14.26 -4.96
CA ILE A 157 -0.10 -13.10 -4.09
C ILE A 157 -1.18 -13.15 -3.02
N ASN A 158 -0.81 -12.99 -1.76
CA ASN A 158 -1.75 -12.89 -0.65
C ASN A 158 -1.56 -11.58 0.11
N ILE A 159 -2.67 -10.90 0.41
CA ILE A 159 -2.70 -9.67 1.22
C ILE A 159 -3.31 -10.02 2.58
N GLY A 160 -2.57 -9.73 3.66
CA GLY A 160 -3.01 -9.98 5.02
C GLY A 160 -2.64 -11.35 5.58
N MET A 161 -1.75 -12.10 4.92
CA MET A 161 -1.23 -13.35 5.45
C MET A 161 0.20 -13.63 4.98
N TYR A 162 0.93 -14.41 5.78
CA TYR A 162 2.24 -14.96 5.47
C TYR A 162 2.28 -16.47 5.70
N GLN A 163 2.90 -17.20 4.76
CA GLN A 163 3.08 -18.64 4.81
C GLN A 163 4.57 -18.99 4.97
N ASP A 164 4.85 -19.94 5.86
CA ASP A 164 6.18 -20.51 6.06
C ASP A 164 6.10 -22.03 6.29
N GLY A 165 6.44 -22.83 5.28
CA GLY A 165 6.61 -24.27 5.47
C GLY A 165 5.39 -24.99 6.08
N GLY A 166 4.18 -24.45 5.93
CA GLY A 166 2.94 -24.95 6.52
C GLY A 166 2.44 -24.18 7.76
N SER A 167 3.21 -23.23 8.28
CA SER A 167 2.77 -22.24 9.27
C SER A 167 2.12 -21.05 8.57
N TYR A 168 1.00 -20.58 9.09
CA TYR A 168 0.27 -19.43 8.56
C TYR A 168 0.12 -18.35 9.61
N ASN A 169 0.46 -17.12 9.25
CA ASN A 169 0.37 -15.96 10.13
C ASN A 169 -0.47 -14.88 9.46
N TYR A 170 -1.58 -14.52 10.08
CA TYR A 170 -2.55 -13.59 9.53
C TYR A 170 -2.43 -12.21 10.19
N PHE A 171 -2.70 -11.16 9.40
CA PHE A 171 -2.85 -9.82 9.91
C PHE A 171 -4.17 -9.68 10.70
N ASP A 172 -4.19 -8.73 11.64
CA ASP A 172 -5.36 -8.43 12.45
C ASP A 172 -5.58 -6.92 12.48
N GLY A 173 -6.60 -6.43 11.78
CA GLY A 173 -6.87 -5.01 11.68
C GLY A 173 -7.35 -4.58 10.31
N TYR A 174 -7.00 -3.35 9.93
CA TYR A 174 -7.45 -2.75 8.67
C TYR A 174 -6.30 -2.51 7.69
N ILE A 175 -6.57 -2.69 6.40
CA ILE A 175 -5.67 -2.38 5.29
C ILE A 175 -6.42 -1.49 4.30
N ASP A 176 -5.79 -0.41 3.84
CA ASP A 176 -6.35 0.46 2.79
C ASP A 176 -5.27 0.86 1.77
N GLN A 177 -5.72 1.28 0.59
CA GLN A 177 -4.90 1.72 -0.55
C GLN A 177 -3.67 0.84 -0.82
N VAL A 178 -3.87 -0.49 -0.94
CA VAL A 178 -2.79 -1.38 -1.39
C VAL A 178 -2.42 -1.02 -2.82
N SER A 179 -1.13 -0.82 -3.07
CA SER A 179 -0.59 -0.53 -4.39
C SER A 179 0.63 -1.40 -4.67
N LEU A 180 0.73 -1.85 -5.92
CA LEU A 180 1.89 -2.55 -6.46
C LEU A 180 2.38 -1.81 -7.70
N THR A 181 3.63 -1.36 -7.66
CA THR A 181 4.31 -0.72 -8.79
C THR A 181 5.49 -1.58 -9.23
N MET A 182 5.59 -1.88 -10.53
CA MET A 182 6.71 -2.64 -11.11
C MET A 182 7.93 -1.74 -11.38
N ALA A 183 8.29 -0.92 -10.39
CA ALA A 183 9.48 -0.09 -10.36
C ALA A 183 9.87 0.21 -8.90
N ALA A 184 11.14 0.52 -8.66
CA ALA A 184 11.58 1.07 -7.39
C ALA A 184 11.19 2.55 -7.32
N LYS A 185 10.28 2.91 -6.41
CA LYS A 185 9.88 4.30 -6.17
C LYS A 185 10.97 5.03 -5.40
N SER A 186 11.13 6.32 -5.69
CA SER A 186 12.07 7.17 -4.97
C SER A 186 11.56 7.49 -3.56
N ALA A 187 12.45 7.86 -2.64
CA ALA A 187 12.05 8.30 -1.30
C ALA A 187 11.05 9.50 -1.34
N SER A 188 11.19 10.39 -2.33
CA SER A 188 10.23 11.49 -2.53
C SER A 188 8.87 11.02 -3.01
N ASP A 189 8.80 10.00 -3.86
CA ASP A 189 7.53 9.41 -4.28
C ASP A 189 6.83 8.81 -3.06
N ILE A 190 7.55 7.97 -2.29
CA ILE A 190 7.03 7.33 -1.08
C ILE A 190 6.55 8.35 -0.05
N LEU A 191 7.30 9.44 0.16
CA LEU A 191 6.88 10.52 1.05
C LEU A 191 5.60 11.20 0.54
N ASN A 192 5.48 11.41 -0.78
CA ASN A 192 4.27 11.95 -1.36
C ASN A 192 3.08 11.00 -1.15
N ASP A 193 3.22 9.70 -1.38
CA ASP A 193 2.10 8.76 -1.16
C ASP A 193 1.64 8.72 0.30
N ALA A 194 2.58 8.85 1.24
CA ALA A 194 2.31 8.83 2.67
C ALA A 194 1.68 10.14 3.19
N THR A 195 1.94 11.28 2.56
CA THR A 195 1.62 12.61 3.15
C THR A 195 0.75 13.51 2.28
N LEU A 196 0.70 13.29 0.97
CA LEU A 196 -0.05 14.13 0.04
C LEU A 196 -1.55 13.97 0.31
N ALA A 197 -2.16 14.98 0.92
CA ALA A 197 -3.58 14.96 1.22
C ALA A 197 -4.45 15.02 -0.05
N SER A 198 -4.10 15.89 -1.00
CA SER A 198 -4.79 16.06 -2.28
C SER A 198 -3.89 16.84 -3.25
N TRP A 199 -3.96 16.54 -4.55
CA TRP A 199 -3.31 17.28 -5.61
C TRP A 199 -4.27 17.59 -6.74
N HIS A 200 -4.53 18.86 -6.99
CA HIS A 200 -5.40 19.29 -8.08
C HIS A 200 -4.57 19.94 -9.19
N SER A 201 -4.28 19.16 -10.24
CA SER A 201 -3.59 19.66 -11.43
C SER A 201 -4.50 20.51 -12.33
N PHE A 202 -5.82 20.29 -12.24
CA PHE A 202 -6.86 20.81 -13.13
C PHE A 202 -6.80 20.30 -14.58
N ASP A 203 -5.81 19.48 -14.92
CA ASP A 203 -5.61 18.94 -16.28
C ASP A 203 -6.50 17.74 -16.61
N CYS A 204 -7.00 17.06 -15.59
CA CYS A 204 -7.89 15.88 -15.70
C CYS A 204 -9.32 16.18 -15.23
N GLY A 205 -9.68 17.47 -15.19
CA GLY A 205 -10.95 17.97 -14.66
C GLY A 205 -10.72 18.91 -13.48
N ILE A 206 -11.47 20.02 -13.44
CA ILE A 206 -11.24 21.11 -12.48
C ILE A 206 -11.51 20.72 -11.02
N THR A 207 -12.33 19.70 -10.77
CA THR A 207 -12.62 19.19 -9.43
C THR A 207 -11.81 17.94 -9.08
N TYR A 208 -11.06 17.38 -10.02
CA TYR A 208 -10.44 16.08 -9.83
C TYR A 208 -9.19 16.19 -8.96
N ASP A 209 -9.11 15.33 -7.94
CA ASP A 209 -7.86 15.07 -7.22
C ASP A 209 -7.03 14.10 -8.07
N SER A 210 -5.96 14.63 -8.64
CA SER A 210 -4.90 13.91 -9.36
C SER A 210 -3.95 13.18 -8.39
N GLY A 211 -4.07 13.43 -7.09
CA GLY A 211 -3.36 12.70 -6.04
C GLY A 211 -4.02 11.36 -5.69
N PRO A 212 -3.40 10.59 -4.79
CA PRO A 212 -3.79 9.21 -4.51
C PRO A 212 -5.14 9.08 -3.77
N ASN A 213 -5.59 10.12 -3.09
CA ASN A 213 -6.74 10.05 -2.18
C ASN A 213 -8.10 10.29 -2.85
N LYS A 214 -8.12 10.71 -4.12
CA LYS A 214 -9.35 10.98 -4.90
C LYS A 214 -10.33 11.92 -4.19
N LEU A 215 -9.82 12.88 -3.40
CA LEU A 215 -10.65 13.87 -2.69
C LEU A 215 -11.20 14.92 -3.66
N GLN A 216 -12.37 14.63 -4.24
CA GLN A 216 -13.01 15.54 -5.21
C GLN A 216 -13.25 16.94 -4.62
N GLY A 217 -12.77 17.95 -5.33
CA GLY A 217 -13.04 19.34 -5.01
C GLY A 217 -14.45 19.76 -5.44
N LYS A 218 -14.89 20.92 -4.95
CA LYS A 218 -16.11 21.60 -5.40
C LYS A 218 -15.71 22.96 -5.96
N ALA A 219 -16.11 23.22 -7.20
CA ALA A 219 -15.94 24.49 -7.87
C ALA A 219 -17.30 25.18 -8.04
N VAL A 220 -17.39 26.47 -7.75
CA VAL A 220 -18.60 27.30 -7.96
C VAL A 220 -18.19 28.56 -8.72
N ASP A 221 -18.83 28.81 -9.86
CA ASP A 221 -18.55 29.91 -10.77
C ASP A 221 -17.06 30.03 -11.18
N VAL A 222 -16.41 28.87 -11.35
CA VAL A 222 -15.03 28.72 -11.82
C VAL A 222 -15.02 27.98 -13.15
N THR A 223 -14.24 28.46 -14.11
CA THR A 223 -14.05 27.81 -15.42
C THR A 223 -12.59 27.40 -15.62
N PRO A 224 -12.30 26.35 -16.42
CA PRO A 224 -10.94 26.07 -16.86
C PRO A 224 -10.36 27.26 -17.65
N ALA A 225 -9.07 27.53 -17.48
CA ALA A 225 -8.33 28.53 -18.25
C ALA A 225 -6.89 28.04 -18.51
N SER A 226 -6.12 28.77 -19.30
CA SER A 226 -4.70 28.46 -19.51
C SER A 226 -3.91 28.67 -18.22
N GLY A 227 -3.32 27.60 -17.71
CA GLY A 227 -2.42 27.61 -16.56
C GLY A 227 -0.97 27.86 -16.97
N LYS A 228 -0.09 27.99 -15.97
CA LYS A 228 1.38 28.01 -16.20
C LYS A 228 1.84 26.74 -16.91
N VAL A 229 1.23 25.61 -16.57
CA VAL A 229 1.34 24.33 -17.27
C VAL A 229 -0.08 23.91 -17.61
N LYS A 230 -0.39 23.74 -18.90
CA LYS A 230 -1.70 23.29 -19.39
C LYS A 230 -2.88 24.08 -18.81
N GLN A 231 -3.69 23.50 -17.92
CA GLN A 231 -4.91 24.13 -17.40
C GLN A 231 -4.70 24.76 -16.02
N GLY A 232 -5.53 25.75 -15.73
CA GLY A 232 -5.68 26.40 -14.45
C GLY A 232 -7.15 26.79 -14.23
N LEU A 233 -7.41 27.52 -13.16
CA LEU A 233 -8.75 27.99 -12.82
C LEU A 233 -8.88 29.49 -13.09
N GLN A 234 -9.96 29.87 -13.76
CA GLN A 234 -10.40 31.26 -13.86
C GLN A 234 -11.63 31.45 -12.96
N PHE A 235 -11.49 32.37 -12.01
CA PHE A 235 -12.54 32.79 -11.10
C PHE A 235 -13.32 33.96 -11.72
N SER A 236 -14.63 33.95 -11.57
CA SER A 236 -15.49 35.08 -11.98
C SER A 236 -15.58 36.15 -10.89
N LEU A 237 -16.09 37.34 -11.24
CA LEU A 237 -16.24 38.49 -10.32
C LEU A 237 -17.40 38.33 -9.31
N SER A 238 -18.20 37.26 -9.40
CA SER A 238 -19.18 36.88 -8.38
C SER A 238 -18.49 36.11 -7.24
N SER A 239 -19.26 35.58 -6.28
CA SER A 239 -18.76 34.73 -5.19
C SER A 239 -18.26 33.36 -5.70
N SER A 240 -17.22 33.37 -6.53
CA SER A 240 -16.58 32.18 -7.07
C SER A 240 -15.60 31.58 -6.07
N TYR A 241 -15.59 30.25 -5.96
CA TYR A 241 -14.67 29.55 -5.07
C TYR A 241 -14.35 28.14 -5.54
N TYR A 242 -13.18 27.67 -5.09
CA TYR A 242 -12.78 26.28 -5.15
C TYR A 242 -12.52 25.80 -3.73
N GLN A 243 -13.10 24.67 -3.35
CA GLN A 243 -12.88 24.10 -2.03
C GLN A 243 -12.66 22.59 -2.10
N VAL A 244 -11.78 22.09 -1.25
CA VAL A 244 -11.57 20.67 -1.01
C VAL A 244 -12.02 20.41 0.42
N CYS A 245 -13.09 19.64 0.59
CA CYS A 245 -13.64 19.38 1.91
C CYS A 245 -12.99 18.11 2.47
N ARG A 246 -12.00 18.26 3.35
CA ARG A 246 -11.56 17.13 4.18
C ARG A 246 -12.64 16.93 5.23
N ARG A 247 -13.37 15.81 5.18
CA ARG A 247 -14.17 15.38 6.34
C ARG A 247 -13.16 14.98 7.42
N LEU A 248 -12.86 15.92 8.32
CA LEU A 248 -12.20 15.61 9.57
C LEU A 248 -13.19 14.76 10.38
N SER A 249 -12.88 13.48 10.53
CA SER A 249 -13.40 12.65 11.62
C SER A 249 -12.33 12.56 12.69
#